data_AF-A0A7K3TH80-F1
#
_entry.id   AF-A0A7K3TH80-F1
#
_cell.length_a   1.000
_cell.length_b   1.000
_cell.length_c   1.000
_cell.angle_alpha   90.00
_cell.angle_beta   90.00
_cell.angle_gamma   90.00
#
_symmetry.space_group_name_H-M   'P 1'
#
loop_
_entity.id
_entity.type
_entity.pdbx_description
1 polymer ?
#
loop_
_entity_poly.entity_id
_entity_poly.type
_entity_poly.pdbx_seq_one_letter_code
_entity_poly.pdbx_strand_id
1 'polypeptide(L)' 'MTLKELREAKGWSQAKLAEASGVPRPVIADYERGAKDWRNMPLERAIALANALGCDDLRLIGE' A
#
# COMPACT_ATOMS: atom_id res chain seq x y z
N MET A 1 6.68 6.74 7.51
CA MET A 1 5.43 5.95 7.75
C MET A 1 5.47 4.67 6.94
N THR A 2 4.80 3.58 7.28
CA THR A 2 4.76 2.35 6.46
C THR A 2 3.43 2.24 5.68
N LEU A 3 3.37 1.36 4.67
CA LEU A 3 2.12 1.06 3.94
C LEU A 3 1.04 0.58 4.91
N LYS A 4 1.45 -0.20 5.92
CA LYS A 4 0.61 -0.67 7.01
C LYS A 4 0.05 0.49 7.84
N GLU A 5 0.90 1.44 8.24
CA GLU A 5 0.47 2.60 9.03
C GLU A 5 -0.53 3.48 8.27
N LEU A 6 -0.31 3.73 6.98
CA LEU A 6 -1.26 4.49 6.15
C LEU A 6 -2.62 3.79 6.06
N ARG A 7 -2.61 2.46 5.91
CA ARG A 7 -3.84 1.66 5.91
C ARG A 7 -4.54 1.70 7.27
N GLU A 8 -3.78 1.56 8.35
CA GLU A 8 -4.31 1.53 9.72
C GLU A 8 -4.83 2.90 10.17
N ALA A 9 -4.22 4.00 9.71
CA ALA A 9 -4.71 5.36 9.92
C ALA A 9 -6.11 5.57 9.30
N LYS A 10 -6.44 4.85 8.23
CA LYS A 10 -7.80 4.81 7.65
C LYS A 10 -8.75 3.83 8.35
N GLY A 11 -8.28 3.07 9.34
CA GLY A 11 -9.04 2.00 9.98
C GLY A 11 -9.33 0.81 9.04
N TRP A 12 -8.52 0.62 7.99
CA TRP A 12 -8.76 -0.39 6.97
C TRP A 12 -8.07 -1.71 7.27
N SER A 13 -8.72 -2.83 6.93
CA SER A 13 -8.07 -4.14 6.84
C SER A 13 -7.28 -4.27 5.53
N GLN A 14 -6.35 -5.22 5.45
CA GLN A 14 -5.66 -5.53 4.18
C GLN A 14 -6.64 -5.92 3.06
N ALA A 15 -7.76 -6.58 3.42
CA ALA A 15 -8.81 -6.91 2.47
C ALA A 15 -9.53 -5.65 1.95
N LYS A 16 -9.77 -4.66 2.82
CA LYS A 16 -10.38 -3.39 2.40
C LYS A 16 -9.46 -2.58 1.49
N LEU A 17 -8.16 -2.55 1.77
CA LEU A 17 -7.20 -1.92 0.86
C LEU A 17 -7.11 -2.67 -0.48
N ALA A 18 -7.21 -3.99 -0.48
CA ALA A 18 -7.24 -4.78 -1.71
C ALA A 18 -8.46 -4.46 -2.58
N GLU A 19 -9.63 -4.38 -1.95
CA GLU A 19 -10.88 -3.98 -2.61
C GLU A 19 -10.78 -2.55 -3.20
N ALA A 20 -10.22 -1.61 -2.42
CA ALA A 20 -10.15 -0.20 -2.81
C ALA A 20 -9.09 0.09 -3.89
N SER A 21 -7.97 -0.64 -3.87
CA SER A 21 -6.86 -0.42 -4.82
C SER A 21 -6.84 -1.40 -5.99
N GLY A 22 -7.62 -2.48 -5.95
CA GLY A 22 -7.54 -3.59 -6.90
C GLY A 22 -6.25 -4.43 -6.77
N VAL A 23 -5.38 -4.12 -5.81
CA VAL A 23 -4.15 -4.88 -5.56
C VAL A 23 -4.48 -6.11 -4.74
N PRO A 24 -4.06 -7.33 -5.14
CA PRO A 24 -4.36 -8.53 -4.39
C PRO A 24 -3.88 -8.45 -2.93
N ARG A 25 -4.74 -8.85 -1.99
CA ARG A 25 -4.42 -8.87 -0.55
C ARG A 25 -3.05 -9.53 -0.22
N PRO A 26 -2.65 -10.67 -0.83
CA PRO A 26 -1.33 -11.26 -0.57
C PRO A 26 -0.18 -10.34 -0.95
N VAL A 27 -0.34 -9.57 -2.03
CA VAL A 27 0.67 -8.60 -2.49
C VAL A 27 0.80 -7.44 -1.50
N ILE A 28 -0.33 -6.94 -0.98
CA ILE A 28 -0.32 -5.92 0.10
C ILE A 28 0.41 -6.46 1.34
N ALA A 29 0.09 -7.69 1.76
CA ALA A 29 0.76 -8.32 2.91
C ALA A 29 2.27 -8.49 2.69
N ASP A 30 2.70 -8.83 1.48
CA ASP A 30 4.12 -8.93 1.11
C ASP A 30 4.84 -7.58 1.22
N TYR A 31 4.21 -6.48 0.80
CA TYR A 31 4.78 -5.15 0.98
C TYR A 31 4.82 -4.73 2.45
N GLU A 32 3.75 -4.97 3.20
CA GLU A 32 3.67 -4.61 4.63
C GLU A 32 4.68 -5.36 5.51
N ARG A 33 4.99 -6.61 5.17
CA ARG A 33 5.99 -7.42 5.91
C ARG A 33 7.41 -7.29 5.38
N GLY A 34 7.63 -6.50 4.32
CA GLY A 34 8.94 -6.32 3.69
C GLY A 34 9.42 -7.49 2.82
N ALA A 35 8.55 -8.47 2.52
CA ALA A 35 8.89 -9.55 1.59
C ALA A 35 8.99 -9.07 0.13
N LYS A 36 8.33 -7.96 -0.19
CA LYS A 36 8.55 -7.21 -1.42
C LYS A 36 9.00 -5.80 -1.09
N ASP A 37 10.06 -5.36 -1.76
CA ASP A 37 10.49 -3.98 -1.71
C ASP A 37 9.50 -3.10 -2.48
N TRP A 38 8.89 -2.14 -1.80
CA TRP A 38 7.95 -1.19 -2.39
C TRP A 38 8.63 -0.29 -3.43
N ARG A 39 9.96 -0.09 -3.35
CA ARG A 39 10.73 0.68 -4.34
C ARG A 39 10.78 0.01 -5.71
N ASN A 40 10.55 -1.30 -5.76
CA ASN A 40 10.47 -2.10 -6.99
C ASN A 40 9.02 -2.36 -7.41
N MET A 41 8.06 -1.61 -6.87
CA MET A 41 6.65 -1.74 -7.22
C MET A 41 6.39 -1.19 -8.64
N PRO A 42 5.60 -1.88 -9.49
CA PRO A 42 5.16 -1.30 -10.76
C PRO A 42 4.42 0.03 -10.53
N LEU A 43 4.70 1.03 -11.39
CA LEU A 43 4.15 2.38 -11.26
C LEU A 43 2.61 2.38 -11.18
N GLU A 44 1.96 1.60 -12.02
CA GLU A 44 0.50 1.40 -12.03
C GLU A 44 -0.05 0.91 -10.68
N ARG A 45 0.69 0.05 -9.98
CA ARG A 45 0.32 -0.43 -8.64
C ARG A 45 0.55 0.64 -7.58
N ALA A 46 1.65 1.39 -7.69
CA ALA A 46 1.93 2.50 -6.80
C ALA A 46 0.81 3.55 -6.89
N ILE A 47 0.42 3.95 -8.10
CA ILE A 47 -0.70 4.88 -8.32
C ILE A 47 -2.01 4.33 -7.73
N ALA A 48 -2.32 3.05 -7.93
CA ALA A 48 -3.54 2.44 -7.39
C ALA A 48 -3.58 2.47 -5.85
N LEU A 49 -2.47 2.15 -5.18
CA LEU A 49 -2.37 2.23 -3.72
C LEU A 49 -2.41 3.67 -3.22
N ALA A 50 -1.71 4.59 -3.88
CA ALA A 50 -1.72 6.03 -3.59
C ALA A 50 -3.14 6.60 -3.62
N ASN A 51 -3.87 6.35 -4.71
CA ASN A 51 -5.26 6.80 -4.87
C ASN A 51 -6.17 6.20 -3.81
N ALA A 52 -6.07 4.90 -3.54
CA ALA A 52 -6.87 4.25 -2.51
C ALA A 52 -6.57 4.81 -1.10
N LEU A 53 -5.30 5.08 -0.80
CA LEU A 53 -4.85 5.62 0.48
C LEU A 53 -5.02 7.15 0.58
N GLY A 54 -5.36 7.84 -0.50
CA GLY A 54 -5.42 9.30 -0.52
C GLY A 54 -4.07 9.91 -0.18
N CYS A 55 -2.99 9.32 -0.68
CA CYS A 55 -1.61 9.73 -0.44
C CYS A 55 -0.99 10.18 -1.76
N ASP A 56 -0.56 11.44 -1.83
CA ASP A 56 0.01 12.02 -3.04
C ASP A 56 1.48 11.60 -3.27
N ASP A 57 2.18 11.16 -2.21
CA ASP A 57 3.58 10.73 -2.28
C ASP A 57 3.87 9.46 -1.46
N LEU A 58 3.89 8.32 -2.14
CA LEU A 58 4.25 7.03 -1.52
C LEU A 58 5.75 6.92 -1.18
N ARG A 59 6.61 7.85 -1.58
CA ARG A 59 8.05 7.82 -1.19
C ARG A 59 8.24 8.12 0.29
N LEU A 60 7.25 8.71 0.95
CA LEU A 60 7.21 8.90 2.39
C LEU A 60 6.94 7.59 3.16
N ILE A 61 6.73 6.49 2.41
CA ILE A 61 6.59 5.16 2.96
C ILE A 61 7.99 4.58 3.26
N GLY A 62 8.46 4.69 4.50
CA GLY A 62 9.63 3.96 5.01
C GLY A 62 10.93 4.75 5.13
N GLU A 63 10.87 6.00 5.61
CA GLU A 63 12.01 6.56 6.38
C GLU A 63 12.16 5.85 7.74
#